data_AF-A0A5C7ETV6-F1
#
_entry.id   AF-A0A5C7ETV6-F1
#
_cell.length_a   1.000
_cell.length_b   1.000
_cell.length_c   1.000
_cell.angle_alpha   90.00
_cell.angle_beta   90.00
_cell.angle_gamma   90.00
#
_symmetry.space_group_name_H-M   'P 1'
#
loop_
_entity.id
_entity.type
_entity.pdbx_description
1 polymer ?
#
loop_
_entity_poly.entity_id
_entity_poly.type
_entity_poly.pdbx_seq_one_letter_code
_entity_poly.pdbx_strand_id
1 'polypeptide(L)' 'MIPQSFKDILSNGENVGFYQTLSMLIFLIFFLGIIIYVFSRSKKHYDEEANAPLDDDHTEENKL' A
#
# COMPACT_ATOMS: atom_id res chain seq x y z
N MET A 1 29.24 -18.89 16.63
CA MET A 1 29.93 -17.57 16.65
C MET A 1 29.47 -16.81 15.43
N ILE A 2 28.97 -15.59 15.59
CA ILE A 2 28.73 -14.72 14.42
C ILE A 2 30.11 -14.44 13.81
N PRO A 3 30.30 -14.60 12.48
CA PRO A 3 31.62 -14.44 11.89
C PRO A 3 32.11 -13.01 12.14
N GLN A 4 33.37 -12.88 12.56
CA GLN A 4 33.95 -11.62 13.01
C GLN A 4 33.91 -10.54 11.92
N SER A 5 33.98 -10.96 10.66
CA SER A 5 33.78 -10.16 9.45
C SER A 5 32.41 -9.47 9.36
N PHE A 6 31.32 -10.11 9.78
CA PHE A 6 29.99 -9.48 9.81
C PHE A 6 29.90 -8.42 10.90
N LYS A 7 30.49 -8.72 12.05
CA LYS A 7 30.55 -7.76 13.16
C LYS A 7 31.33 -6.53 12.73
N ASP A 8 32.46 -6.71 12.04
CA ASP A 8 33.28 -5.61 11.54
C ASP A 8 32.56 -4.75 10.49
N ILE A 9 31.82 -5.34 9.56
CA ILE A 9 31.06 -4.56 8.57
C ILE A 9 30.01 -3.68 9.26
N LEU A 10 29.36 -4.19 10.30
CA LEU A 10 28.35 -3.46 11.05
C LEU A 10 28.95 -2.42 12.01
N SER A 11 30.13 -2.67 12.59
CA SER A 11 30.76 -1.77 13.56
C SER A 11 31.75 -0.77 12.97
N ASN A 12 32.31 -1.00 11.78
CA ASN A 12 33.33 -0.14 11.18
C ASN A 12 32.80 0.83 10.11
N GLY A 13 31.50 0.82 9.83
CA GLY A 13 30.92 1.87 9.00
C GLY A 13 30.82 3.16 9.81
N GLU A 14 31.71 4.12 9.54
CA GLU A 14 31.74 5.46 10.16
C GLU A 14 30.34 6.12 10.19
N ASN A 15 29.48 5.76 9.24
CA ASN A 15 28.11 6.27 9.10
C ASN A 15 26.99 5.23 9.34
N VAL A 16 27.29 4.05 9.90
CA VAL A 16 26.27 2.99 10.14
C VAL A 16 25.09 3.52 10.97
N GLY A 17 25.36 4.27 12.04
CA GLY A 17 24.29 4.83 12.88
C GLY A 17 23.41 5.83 12.13
N PHE A 18 24.00 6.59 11.20
CA PHE A 18 23.27 7.53 10.35
C PHE A 18 22.36 6.79 9.36
N TYR A 19 22.89 5.81 8.64
CA TYR A 19 22.10 5.00 7.70
C TYR A 19 21.00 4.19 8.40
N GLN A 20 21.27 3.68 9.61
CA GLN A 20 20.26 2.98 10.42
C GLN A 20 19.09 3.91 10.75
N THR A 21 19.37 5.13 11.22
CA THR A 21 18.33 6.11 11.57
C THR A 21 17.56 6.56 10.32
N LEU A 22 18.26 6.80 9.22
CA LEU A 22 17.67 7.18 7.94
C LEU A 22 16.76 6.08 7.38
N SER A 23 17.18 4.82 7.45
CA SER A 23 16.38 3.67 7.02
C SER A 23 15.09 3.56 7.83
N MET A 24 15.17 3.76 9.15
CA MET A 24 14.01 3.74 10.04
C MET A 24 13.02 4.86 9.70
N LEU A 25 13.53 6.07 9.45
CA LEU A 25 12.70 7.22 9.05
C LEU A 25 12.03 7.01 7.69
N ILE A 26 12.78 6.55 6.68
CA ILE A 26 12.24 6.26 5.35
C ILE A 26 11.17 5.16 5.43
N PHE A 27 11.39 4.12 6.22
CA PHE A 27 10.42 3.04 6.42
C PHE A 27 9.09 3.56 7.00
N LEU A 28 9.15 4.46 7.98
CA LEU A 28 7.96 5.09 8.57
C LEU A 28 7.23 5.98 7.55
N ILE A 29 7.96 6.82 6.81
CA ILE A 29 7.39 7.69 5.77
C ILE A 29 6.74 6.87 4.66
N PHE A 30 7.37 5.76 4.26
CA PHE A 30 6.84 4.85 3.25
C PHE A 30 5.50 4.26 3.70
N PHE A 31 5.42 3.80 4.96
CA PHE A 31 4.18 3.31 5.54
C PHE A 31 3.08 4.38 5.56
N LEU A 32 3.43 5.61 5.96
CA LEU A 32 2.49 6.73 5.98
C LEU A 32 2.01 7.09 4.57
N GLY A 33 2.90 7.04 3.59
CA GLY A 33 2.58 7.23 2.17
C GLY A 33 1.60 6.19 1.64
N ILE A 34 1.76 4.92 2.01
CA ILE A 34 0.80 3.85 1.65
C ILE A 34 -0.56 4.13 2.27
N ILE A 35 -0.61 4.48 3.55
CA ILE A 35 -1.87 4.79 4.24
C ILE A 35 -2.60 5.92 3.49
N ILE A 36 -1.91 7.03 3.21
CA ILE A 36 -2.47 8.16 2.46
C ILE A 36 -2.93 7.73 1.06
N TYR A 37 -2.13 6.93 0.36
CA TYR A 37 -2.45 6.42 -0.98
C TYR A 37 -3.74 5.58 -0.99
N VAL A 38 -3.88 4.67 -0.02
CA VAL A 38 -5.05 3.81 0.12
C VAL A 38 -6.30 4.64 0.44
N PHE A 39 -6.23 5.56 1.40
CA PHE A 39 -7.36 6.44 1.73
C PHE A 39 -7.75 7.35 0.57
N SER A 40 -6.78 7.85 -0.20
CA SER A 40 -7.04 8.67 -1.40
C SER A 40 -7.82 7.90 -2.48
N ARG A 41 -7.75 6.56 -2.50
CA ARG A 41 -8.37 5.72 -3.54
C ARG A 41 -9.80 5.24 -3.23
N SER A 42 -10.49 5.82 -2.25
CA SER A 42 -11.69 5.18 -1.69
C SER A 42 -13.06 5.44 -2.35
N LYS A 43 -13.31 6.36 -3.30
CA LYS A 43 -14.73 6.63 -3.67
C LYS A 43 -15.13 6.84 -5.12
N LYS A 44 -14.24 6.82 -6.11
CA LYS A 44 -14.64 7.16 -7.49
C LYS A 44 -15.16 5.98 -8.34
N HIS A 45 -15.25 4.76 -7.82
CA HIS A 45 -15.81 3.61 -8.56
C HIS A 45 -17.15 3.12 -8.04
N TYR A 46 -17.59 3.58 -6.86
CA TYR A 46 -18.85 3.10 -6.30
C TYR A 46 -20.07 3.94 -6.72
N ASP A 47 -19.89 5.15 -7.23
CA ASP A 47 -21.04 5.97 -7.68
C ASP A 47 -21.61 5.50 -9.03
N GLU A 48 -20.81 4.84 -9.87
CA GLU A 48 -21.25 4.35 -11.18
C GLU A 48 -21.87 2.94 -11.06
N GLU A 49 -21.36 2.10 -10.16
CA GLU A 49 -21.92 0.78 -9.88
C GLU A 49 -23.14 0.83 -8.95
N ALA A 50 -23.24 1.79 -8.01
CA ALA A 50 -24.41 1.94 -7.15
C ALA A 50 -25.61 2.57 -7.87
N ASN A 51 -25.37 3.28 -8.98
CA ASN A 51 -26.41 3.82 -9.87
C ASN A 51 -26.52 3.02 -11.18
N ALA A 52 -25.84 1.87 -11.28
CA ALA A 52 -26.10 0.98 -12.39
C ALA A 52 -27.60 0.63 -12.33
N PRO A 53 -28.38 0.96 -13.38
CA PRO A 53 -29.77 0.54 -13.41
C PRO A 53 -29.78 -0.98 -13.19
N LEU A 54 -30.57 -1.45 -12.24
CA LEU A 54 -30.91 -2.87 -12.13
C LEU A 54 -31.36 -3.28 -13.53
N ASP A 55 -30.61 -4.17 -14.17
CA ASP A 55 -30.98 -4.81 -15.43
C ASP A 55 -32.13 -5.78 -15.14
N ASP A 56 -33.26 -5.22 -14.70
CA ASP A 56 -34.56 -5.88 -14.58
C ASP A 56 -35.30 -5.73 -15.92
N ASP A 57 -34.58 -5.78 -17.04
CA ASP A 57 -35.13 -6.25 -18.31
C ASP A 57 -35.23 -7.79 -18.24
N HIS A 58 -35.96 -8.28 -17.25
CA HIS A 58 -36.63 -9.57 -17.35
C HIS A 58 -37.80 -9.39 -18.32
N THR A 59 -37.44 -9.42 -19.59
CA THR A 59 -38.07 -10.16 -20.69
C THR A 59 -39.38 -10.89 -20.34
N GLU A 60 -40.46 -10.15 -20.04
CA GLU A 60 -41.83 -10.68 -20.12
C GLU A 60 -42.39 -10.34 -21.51
N GLU A 61 -41.74 -10.91 -22.52
CA GLU A 61 -42.36 -11.21 -23.81
C GLU A 61 -43.37 -12.35 -23.61
N ASN A 62 -44.45 -12.06 -22.88
CA ASN A 62 -45.64 -12.89 -22.89
C ASN A 62 -46.66 -12.31 -23.88
N LYS A 63 -46.58 -12.88 -25.08
CA LYS A 63 -47.62 -12.93 -26.11
C LYS A 63 -49.02 -13.07 -25.48
N LEU A 64 -49.94 -12.17 -25.84
CA LEU A 64 -51.34 -12.44 -26.27
C LEU A 64 -52.10 -11.15 -26.54
#